data_AF-A0A8J6JBF4-F1
#
_entry.id   AF-A0A8J6JBF4-F1
#
_cell.length_a   1.000
_cell.length_b   1.000
_cell.length_c   1.000
_cell.angle_alpha   90.00
_cell.angle_beta   90.00
_cell.angle_gamma   90.00
#
_symmetry.space_group_name_H-M   'P 1'
#
loop_
_entity.id
_entity.type
_entity.pdbx_description
1 polymer ?
#
loop_
_entity_poly.entity_id
_entity_poly.type
_entity_poly.pdbx_seq_one_letter_code
_entity_poly.pdbx_strand_id
1 'polypeptide(L)' 'RGAGLLLGLKLRPEISNTDAQAAAVAEGLLTVAAGMNVLRVAPPLSIGEAEVEAALEMLDRTCRRLRPSQSQAAAK' A
#
# COMPACT_ATOMS: atom_id res chain seq x y z
N ARG A 1 8.40 7.42 -2.32
CA ARG A 1 8.90 8.42 -3.30
C ARG A 1 7.71 9.22 -3.80
N GLY A 2 7.81 10.52 -4.01
CA GLY A 2 6.66 11.33 -4.43
C GLY A 2 6.88 12.82 -4.24
N ALA A 3 5.93 13.62 -4.73
CA ALA A 3 5.88 15.07 -4.53
C ALA A 3 4.45 15.47 -4.14
N GLY A 4 4.32 16.26 -3.07
CA GLY A 4 3.01 16.56 -2.48
C GLY A 4 2.24 15.27 -2.12
N LEU A 5 0.98 15.20 -2.53
CA LEU A 5 0.10 14.05 -2.28
C LEU A 5 0.20 12.94 -3.33
N LEU A 6 1.06 13.08 -4.34
CA LEU A 6 1.33 12.00 -5.30
C LEU A 6 2.45 11.11 -4.77
N LEU A 7 2.07 10.06 -4.03
CA LEU A 7 2.98 9.20 -3.30
C LEU A 7 3.08 7.81 -3.95
N GLY A 8 4.29 7.26 -3.98
CA GLY A 8 4.61 5.92 -4.45
C GLY A 8 5.34 5.11 -3.38
N LEU A 9 4.74 3.99 -3.00
CA LEU A 9 5.26 2.99 -2.07
C LEU A 9 5.96 1.89 -2.88
N LYS A 10 7.29 1.86 -2.83
CA LYS A 10 8.07 0.78 -3.46
C LYS A 10 7.98 -0.46 -2.57
N LEU A 11 7.43 -1.53 -3.11
CA LEU A 11 7.26 -2.78 -2.38
C LEU A 11 8.52 -3.65 -2.47
N ARG A 12 8.69 -4.51 -1.47
CA ARG A 12 9.75 -5.51 -1.47
C ARG A 12 9.50 -6.57 -2.56
N PRO A 13 10.55 -7.24 -3.07
CA PRO A 13 10.41 -8.21 -4.16
C PRO A 13 9.48 -9.38 -3.86
N GLU A 14 9.29 -9.73 -2.59
CA GLU A 14 8.45 -10.84 -2.15
C GLU A 14 6.95 -10.51 -2.20
N ILE A 15 6.59 -9.24 -2.42
CA ILE A 15 5.21 -8.75 -2.47
C ILE A 15 4.94 -8.15 -3.85
N SER A 16 3.98 -8.73 -4.56
CA SER A 16 3.48 -8.19 -5.83
C SER A 16 2.65 -6.92 -5.59
N ASN A 17 2.87 -5.88 -6.40
CA ASN A 17 2.06 -4.66 -6.37
C ASN A 17 0.59 -4.90 -6.72
N THR A 18 0.26 -5.89 -7.55
CA THR A 18 -1.11 -6.28 -7.86
C THR A 18 -1.79 -6.90 -6.64
N ASP A 19 -1.08 -7.77 -5.92
CA ASP A 19 -1.61 -8.38 -4.69
C ASP A 19 -1.76 -7.32 -3.59
N ALA A 20 -0.81 -6.40 -3.50
CA ALA A 20 -0.89 -5.28 -2.57
C ALA A 20 -2.04 -4.34 -2.87
N GLN A 21 -2.32 -4.06 -4.16
CA GLN A 21 -3.48 -3.29 -4.58
C GLN A 21 -4.77 -4.02 -4.24
N ALA A 22 -4.87 -5.32 -4.51
CA ALA A 22 -6.04 -6.11 -4.17
C ALA A 22 -6.29 -6.14 -2.65
N ALA A 23 -5.24 -6.27 -1.84
CA ALA A 23 -5.32 -6.19 -0.39
C ALA A 23 -5.78 -4.79 0.08
N ALA A 24 -5.26 -3.71 -0.52
CA ALA A 24 -5.68 -2.35 -0.19
C ALA A 24 -7.17 -2.14 -0.48
N VAL A 25 -7.64 -2.60 -1.64
CA VAL A 25 -9.06 -2.53 -2.01
C VAL A 25 -9.94 -3.32 -1.04
N ALA A 26 -9.49 -4.49 -0.58
CA ALA A 26 -10.21 -5.28 0.42
C ALA A 26 -10.32 -4.58 1.78
N GLU A 27 -9.36 -3.72 2.13
CA GLU A 27 -9.41 -2.87 3.32
C GLU A 27 -10.14 -1.54 3.10
N GLY A 28 -10.69 -1.33 1.89
CA GLY A 28 -11.45 -0.15 1.45
C GLY A 28 -10.60 0.97 0.85
N LEU A 29 -9.29 0.78 0.70
CA LEU A 29 -8.36 1.81 0.24
C LEU A 29 -8.05 1.66 -1.25
N LEU A 30 -8.55 2.61 -2.05
CA LEU A 30 -8.27 2.64 -3.49
C LEU A 30 -6.84 3.10 -3.75
N THR A 31 -6.08 2.25 -4.43
CA THR A 31 -4.69 2.50 -4.83
C THR A 31 -4.46 2.01 -6.25
N VAL A 32 -3.34 2.41 -6.86
CA VAL A 32 -2.99 2.02 -8.23
C VAL A 32 -1.65 1.29 -8.24
N ALA A 33 -1.63 0.04 -8.70
CA ALA A 33 -0.38 -0.62 -9.03
C ALA A 33 0.28 0.08 -10.22
N ALA A 34 1.55 0.45 -10.06
CA ALA A 34 2.35 1.09 -11.09
C ALA A 34 3.60 0.26 -11.39
N GLY A 35 4.25 0.56 -12.52
CA GLY A 35 5.51 -0.06 -12.90
C GLY A 35 6.57 0.04 -11.81
N MET A 36 7.59 -0.81 -11.91
CA MET A 36 8.66 -0.92 -10.92
C MET A 36 8.18 -1.37 -9.53
N ASN A 37 7.18 -2.26 -9.44
CA ASN A 37 6.64 -2.78 -8.17
C ASN A 37 6.29 -1.68 -7.15
N VAL A 38 5.61 -0.63 -7.63
CA VAL A 38 5.20 0.52 -6.81
C VAL A 38 3.68 0.51 -6.66
N LEU A 39 3.20 0.78 -5.44
CA LEU A 39 1.81 1.10 -5.17
C LEU A 39 1.66 2.62 -5.04
N ARG A 40 0.80 3.24 -5.85
CA ARG A 40 0.57 4.69 -5.85
C ARG A 40 -0.66 5.05 -5.02
N VAL A 41 -0.51 6.12 -4.24
CA VAL A 41 -1.55 6.77 -3.46
C VAL A 41 -1.61 8.21 -3.94
N ALA A 42 -2.77 8.63 -4.41
CA ALA A 42 -3.02 9.97 -4.95
C ALA A 42 -4.42 10.42 -4.50
N PRO A 43 -4.58 10.84 -3.23
CA PRO A 43 -5.85 11.29 -2.71
C PRO A 43 -6.26 12.64 -3.35
N PRO A 44 -7.53 13.03 -3.22
CA PRO A 44 -7.97 14.38 -3.57
C PRO A 44 -7.15 15.45 -2.84
N LEU A 45 -6.90 16.59 -3.48
CA LEU A 45 -6.17 17.70 -2.85
C LEU A 45 -6.97 18.39 -1.73
N SER A 46 -8.26 18.08 -1.64
CA SER A 46 -9.17 18.55 -0.59
C SER A 46 -9.29 17.59 0.59
N ILE A 47 -8.48 16.52 0.65
CA ILE A 47 -8.55 15.52 1.73
C ILE A 47 -8.28 16.16 3.10
N GLY A 48 -9.11 15.85 4.09
CA GLY A 48 -8.98 16.32 5.46
C GLY A 48 -8.15 15.39 6.35
N GLU A 49 -7.73 15.87 7.52
CA GLU A 49 -6.89 15.11 8.46
C GLU A 49 -7.54 13.79 8.91
N ALA A 50 -8.85 13.79 9.19
CA ALA A 50 -9.57 12.58 9.61
C ALA A 50 -9.61 11.51 8.50
N GLU A 51 -9.72 11.92 7.24
CA GLU A 51 -9.69 11.00 6.10
C GLU A 51 -8.28 10.45 5.87
N VAL A 52 -7.25 11.27 6.12
CA VAL A 52 -5.85 10.82 6.09
C VAL A 52 -5.60 9.78 7.16
N GLU A 53 -6.05 9.99 8.41
CA GLU A 53 -5.90 9.03 9.49
C GLU A 53 -6.59 7.70 9.15
N ALA A 54 -7.84 7.75 8.68
CA ALA A 54 -8.55 6.56 8.22
C ALA A 54 -7.80 5.82 7.10
N ALA A 55 -7.27 6.55 6.11
CA ALA A 55 -6.49 5.95 5.02
C ALA A 55 -5.19 5.29 5.53
N LEU A 56 -4.53 5.88 6.53
CA LEU A 56 -3.35 5.29 7.17
C LEU A 56 -3.69 4.01 7.94
N GLU A 57 -4.82 3.98 8.66
CA GLU A 57 -5.29 2.76 9.33
C GLU A 57 -5.59 1.63 8.32
N MET A 58 -6.24 1.96 7.20
CA MET A 58 -6.52 1.01 6.12
C MET A 58 -5.23 0.48 5.49
N LEU A 59 -4.24 1.36 5.29
CA LEU A 59 -2.92 0.99 4.78
C LEU A 59 -2.16 0.10 5.76
N ASP A 60 -2.26 0.33 7.07
CA ASP A 60 -1.64 -0.51 8.08
C ASP A 60 -2.27 -1.92 8.10
N ARG A 61 -3.60 -2.02 8.04
CA ARG A 61 -4.29 -3.32 7.91
C ARG A 61 -3.88 -4.06 6.64
N THR A 62 -3.74 -3.34 5.53
CA THR A 62 -3.24 -3.87 4.27
C THR A 62 -1.83 -4.46 4.44
N CYS A 63 -0.91 -3.72 5.07
CA CYS A 63 0.45 -4.17 5.33
C CYS A 63 0.49 -5.41 6.24
N ARG A 64 -0.39 -5.48 7.24
CA ARG A 64 -0.51 -6.66 8.12
C ARG A 64 -0.97 -7.89 7.35
N ARG A 65 -1.93 -7.74 6.44
CA ARG A 65 -2.44 -8.82 5.58
C ARG A 65 -1.37 -9.35 4.62
N LEU A 66 -0.53 -8.47 4.10
CA LEU A 66 0.56 -8.81 3.17
C LEU A 66 1.83 -9.31 3.86
N ARG A 67 1.86 -9.36 5.19
CA ARG A 67 3.04 -9.76 5.95
C ARG A 67 3.36 -11.22 5.62
N PRO A 68 4.55 -11.53 5.05
CA PRO A 68 4.94 -12.90 4.81
C PRO A 68 4.99 -13.67 6.14
N SER A 69 4.50 -14.91 6.15
CA SER A 69 4.67 -15.81 7.28
C SER A 69 6.17 -16.05 7.51
N GLN A 70 6.63 -15.87 8.76
CA GLN A 70 8.06 -15.87 9.11
C GLN A 70 8.80 -17.18 8.73
N SER A 71 8.07 -18.26 8.41
CA SER A 71 8.64 -19.53 7.98
C SER A 71 9.27 -19.53 6.57
N GLN A 72 9.04 -18.50 5.74
CA GLN A 72 9.62 -18.43 4.39
C GLN A 72 10.89 -17.57 4.29
N ALA A 73 11.24 -16.82 5.34
CA ALA A 73 12.42 -15.95 5.35
C ALA A 73 13.74 -16.69 5.71
N ALA A 74 13.66 -17.91 6.26
CA ALA A 74 14.83 -18.68 6.71
C ALA A 74 15.38 -19.69 5.67
N ALA A 75 14.78 -19.78 4.47
CA ALA A 75 15.09 -20.78 3.47
C ALA A 75 15.64 -20.20 2.14
N LYS A 76 16.14 -18.96 2.14
CA LYS A 76 16.87 -18.38 1.02
C LYS A 76 18.26 -17.94 1.44
#